data_AF-A0A857JR29-F1
#
_entry.id   AF-A0A857JR29-F1
#
_cell.length_a   1.000
_cell.length_b   1.000
_cell.length_c   1.000
_cell.angle_alpha   90.00
_cell.angle_beta   90.00
_cell.angle_gamma   90.00
#
_symmetry.space_group_name_H-M   'P 1'
#
loop_
_entity.id
_entity.type
_entity.pdbx_description
1 polymer ?
#
loop_
_entity_poly.entity_id
_entity_poly.type
_entity_poly.pdbx_seq_one_letter_code
_entity_poly.pdbx_strand_id
1 'polypeptide(L)'
;MQATCITQGNIEVCHRKIPVCRATRDHSVPSVVWFTFSALCEGPRSQLDYMDIATRFDIVMLSEVPQLGAQVRGWIKARGTEDGVGDNQATSTGERVLSYSKHDDKARRFISLVDELYDQKVTLYLSCDVPLEELYLDGALTFEFRRTYSRLIEMSRGKREVPKAQ
;
A
#
# COMPACT_ATOMS: atom_id res chain seq x y z
N MET A 1 -33.49 -9.45 13.20
CA MET A 1 -32.40 -8.95 12.33
C MET A 1 -32.01 -7.57 12.80
N GLN A 2 -30.97 -7.45 13.64
CA GLN A 2 -30.40 -6.13 13.95
C GLN A 2 -29.74 -5.60 12.69
N ALA A 3 -30.16 -4.43 12.22
CA ALA A 3 -29.50 -3.76 11.11
C ALA A 3 -28.03 -3.52 11.50
N THR A 4 -27.09 -4.11 10.78
CA THR A 4 -25.66 -3.80 10.91
C THR A 4 -25.50 -2.31 10.70
N CYS A 5 -25.38 -1.56 11.79
CA CYS A 5 -25.40 -0.11 11.73
C CYS A 5 -24.05 0.36 11.19
N ILE A 6 -24.05 0.79 9.93
CA ILE A 6 -22.87 1.27 9.23
C ILE A 6 -22.62 2.73 9.60
N THR A 7 -21.39 3.04 10.02
CA THR A 7 -20.95 4.43 10.24
C THR A 7 -20.29 4.98 8.98
N GLN A 8 -20.75 6.15 8.51
CA GLN A 8 -20.04 6.99 7.53
C GLN A 8 -19.42 8.17 8.28
N GLY A 9 -18.22 8.62 7.89
CA GLY A 9 -17.54 9.73 8.54
C GLY A 9 -16.05 9.49 8.74
N ASN A 10 -15.55 9.64 9.96
CA ASN A 10 -14.15 9.38 10.32
C ASN A 10 -14.07 8.33 11.41
N ILE A 11 -13.04 7.49 11.37
CA ILE A 11 -12.63 6.68 12.51
C ILE A 11 -11.33 7.25 13.09
N GLU A 12 -11.13 7.06 14.38
CA GLU A 12 -9.83 7.34 15.00
C GLU A 12 -8.91 6.14 14.75
N VAL A 13 -7.73 6.40 14.18
CA VAL A 13 -6.63 5.45 14.02
C VAL A 13 -5.41 6.05 14.68
N CYS A 14 -4.86 5.38 15.68
CA CYS A 14 -3.92 5.93 16.65
C CYS A 14 -4.44 7.26 17.25
N HIS A 15 -3.97 8.40 16.72
CA HIS A 15 -4.37 9.74 17.15
C HIS A 15 -4.85 10.60 15.98
N ARG A 16 -5.30 9.96 14.90
CA ARG A 16 -5.67 10.60 13.64
C ARG A 16 -7.10 10.25 13.28
N LYS A 17 -7.87 11.25 12.88
CA LYS A 17 -9.18 11.04 12.25
C LYS A 17 -8.97 10.72 10.78
N ILE A 18 -9.27 9.47 10.38
CA ILE A 18 -9.16 9.02 9.00
C ILE A 18 -10.58 8.90 8.42
N PRO A 19 -10.87 9.55 7.28
CA PRO A 19 -12.17 9.41 6.64
C PRO A 19 -12.36 7.99 6.12
N VAL A 20 -13.53 7.42 6.40
CA VAL A 20 -13.97 6.11 5.90
C VAL A 20 -15.18 6.29 5.01
N CYS A 21 -15.25 5.50 3.94
CA CYS A 21 -16.48 5.36 3.17
C CYS A 21 -17.57 4.79 4.07
N ARG A 22 -17.25 3.68 4.76
CA ARG A 22 -18.10 2.94 5.69
C ARG A 22 -17.23 2.13 6.67
N ALA A 23 -17.72 1.93 7.88
CA ALA A 23 -17.17 0.97 8.83
C ALA A 23 -18.28 0.30 9.64
N THR A 24 -18.08 -0.95 10.02
CA THR A 24 -18.88 -1.59 11.07
C THR A 24 -18.60 -0.94 12.43
N ARG A 25 -19.54 -1.06 13.38
CA ARG A 25 -19.31 -0.65 14.76
C ARG A 25 -18.37 -1.62 15.47
N ASP A 26 -17.80 -1.18 16.57
CA ASP A 26 -17.00 -2.00 17.46
C ASP A 26 -17.73 -3.31 17.82
N HIS A 27 -16.98 -4.40 17.91
CA HIS A 27 -17.46 -5.76 18.21
C HIS A 27 -18.37 -6.40 17.15
N SER A 28 -18.54 -5.78 15.97
CA SER A 28 -19.19 -6.46 14.84
C SER A 28 -18.32 -7.61 14.33
N VAL A 29 -18.93 -8.75 14.01
CA VAL A 29 -18.22 -9.91 13.46
C VAL A 29 -18.91 -10.36 12.16
N PRO A 30 -18.21 -10.34 11.00
CA PRO A 30 -16.86 -9.81 10.83
C PRO A 30 -16.82 -8.28 10.98
N SER A 31 -15.68 -7.78 11.46
CA SER A 31 -15.37 -6.35 11.50
C SER A 31 -14.87 -5.91 10.12
N VAL A 32 -15.48 -4.85 9.56
CA VAL A 32 -15.19 -4.38 8.19
C VAL A 32 -15.00 -2.88 8.17
N VAL A 33 -13.98 -2.42 7.44
CA VAL A 33 -13.75 -1.01 7.15
C VAL A 33 -13.46 -0.79 5.68
N TRP A 34 -13.98 0.31 5.13
CA TRP A 34 -13.75 0.72 3.74
C TRP A 34 -13.18 2.14 3.68
N PHE A 35 -12.00 2.25 3.07
CA PHE A 35 -11.31 3.51 2.78
C PHE A 35 -11.16 3.75 1.27
N THR A 36 -10.99 5.02 0.89
CA THR A 36 -10.38 5.39 -0.40
C THR A 36 -8.86 5.36 -0.29
N PHE A 37 -8.17 5.20 -1.42
CA PHE A 37 -6.71 5.26 -1.49
C PHE A 37 -6.16 6.57 -0.91
N SER A 38 -6.78 7.69 -1.26
CA SER A 38 -6.35 9.01 -0.77
C SER A 38 -6.32 9.08 0.76
N ALA A 39 -7.36 8.55 1.43
CA ALA A 39 -7.48 8.56 2.89
C ALA A 39 -6.34 7.81 3.61
N LEU A 40 -5.81 6.74 3.02
CA LEU A 40 -4.77 5.89 3.60
C LEU A 40 -3.37 6.12 3.04
N CYS A 41 -3.19 6.70 1.86
CA CYS A 41 -1.89 6.77 1.20
C CYS A 41 -1.43 8.19 0.84
N GLU A 42 -2.31 9.20 0.85
CA GLU A 42 -1.93 10.58 0.50
C GLU A 42 -1.71 11.49 1.71
N GLY A 43 -2.28 11.14 2.86
CA GLY A 43 -2.05 11.84 4.12
C GLY A 43 -0.80 11.36 4.87
N PRO A 44 -0.44 12.01 5.99
CA PRO A 44 0.63 11.57 6.86
C PRO A 44 0.21 10.28 7.57
N ARG A 45 0.61 9.13 7.00
CA ARG A 45 0.46 7.80 7.60
C ARG A 45 1.82 7.18 7.83
N SER A 46 1.85 6.39 8.89
CA SER A 46 2.96 5.59 9.39
C SER A 46 2.54 4.14 9.45
N GLN A 47 3.52 3.24 9.58
CA GLN A 47 3.25 1.82 9.76
C GLN A 47 2.35 1.54 10.98
N LEU A 48 2.47 2.32 12.05
CA LEU A 48 1.63 2.18 13.25
C LEU A 48 0.14 2.39 12.95
N ASP A 49 -0.20 3.28 12.01
CA ASP A 49 -1.59 3.47 11.60
C ASP A 49 -2.15 2.21 10.92
N TYR A 50 -1.34 1.56 10.08
CA TYR A 50 -1.74 0.34 9.39
C TYR A 50 -1.84 -0.84 10.35
N MET A 51 -0.96 -0.92 11.35
CA MET A 51 -1.02 -1.94 12.40
C MET A 51 -2.29 -1.77 13.24
N ASP A 52 -2.64 -0.54 13.63
CA ASP A 52 -3.90 -0.28 14.34
C ASP A 52 -5.12 -0.69 13.48
N ILE A 53 -5.14 -0.38 12.18
CA ILE A 53 -6.21 -0.84 11.28
C ILE A 53 -6.25 -2.37 11.21
N ALA A 54 -5.11 -3.03 11.01
CA ALA A 54 -5.03 -4.47 10.82
C ALA A 54 -5.45 -5.26 12.08
N THR A 55 -5.15 -4.73 13.26
CA THR A 55 -5.54 -5.36 14.53
C THR A 55 -7.02 -5.19 14.87
N ARG A 56 -7.70 -4.22 14.25
CA ARG A 56 -9.10 -3.87 14.55
C ARG A 56 -10.13 -4.44 13.58
N PHE A 57 -9.72 -4.75 12.36
CA PHE A 57 -10.64 -5.16 11.30
C PHE A 57 -10.22 -6.47 10.66
N ASP A 58 -11.17 -7.42 10.59
CA ASP A 58 -11.00 -8.70 9.90
C ASP A 58 -10.94 -8.50 8.37
N ILE A 59 -11.64 -7.48 7.88
CA ILE A 59 -11.76 -7.15 6.46
C ILE A 59 -11.51 -5.66 6.23
N VAL A 60 -10.57 -5.36 5.33
CA VAL A 60 -10.29 -4.02 4.85
C VAL A 60 -10.64 -3.93 3.37
N MET A 61 -11.43 -2.93 3.00
CA MET A 61 -11.72 -2.57 1.61
C MET A 61 -10.98 -1.28 1.26
N LEU A 62 -10.30 -1.29 0.11
CA LEU A 62 -9.58 -0.14 -0.42
C LEU A 62 -10.01 0.12 -1.87
N SER A 63 -10.59 1.29 -2.11
CA SER A 63 -11.04 1.70 -3.45
C SER A 63 -10.25 2.87 -4.01
N GLU A 64 -10.41 3.11 -5.32
CA GLU A 64 -9.81 4.25 -6.04
C GLU A 64 -8.29 4.21 -5.98
N VAL A 65 -7.69 3.01 -6.08
CA VAL A 65 -6.24 2.87 -6.14
C VAL A 65 -5.77 3.26 -7.55
N PRO A 66 -5.07 4.40 -7.71
CA PRO A 66 -4.60 4.82 -9.01
C PRO A 66 -3.42 3.96 -9.44
N GLN A 67 -3.02 4.08 -10.70
CA GLN A 67 -1.71 3.57 -11.11
C GLN A 67 -0.61 4.21 -10.24
N LEU A 68 0.25 3.36 -9.67
CA LEU A 68 1.36 3.74 -8.79
C LEU A 68 2.68 3.75 -9.57
N GLY A 69 3.62 4.57 -9.09
CA GLY A 69 4.92 4.75 -9.73
C GLY A 69 4.92 5.85 -10.80
N ALA A 70 6.12 6.18 -11.26
CA ALA A 70 6.36 7.13 -12.32
C ALA A 70 7.53 6.63 -13.15
N GLN A 71 7.45 6.80 -14.47
CA GLN A 71 8.58 6.57 -15.38
C GLN A 71 9.82 7.29 -14.80
N VAL A 72 10.90 6.54 -14.56
CA VAL A 72 12.18 7.13 -14.17
C VAL A 72 12.60 8.02 -15.33
N ARG A 73 12.41 9.34 -15.21
CA ARG A 73 13.01 10.29 -16.15
C ARG A 73 14.52 10.23 -15.91
N GLY A 74 15.20 9.32 -16.60
CA GLY A 74 16.63 9.13 -16.52
C GLY A 74 17.35 10.38 -17.02
N TRP A 75 17.67 11.30 -16.13
CA TRP A 75 18.51 12.47 -16.42
C TRP A 75 19.63 12.56 -15.39
N ILE A 76 20.71 11.82 -15.65
CA ILE A 76 22.08 12.32 -15.38
C ILE A 76 22.93 11.97 -16.61
N LYS A 77 22.92 12.86 -17.61
CA LYS A 77 24.03 12.96 -18.55
C LYS A 77 25.15 13.67 -17.79
N ALA A 78 26.08 12.92 -17.21
CA ALA A 78 27.39 13.47 -16.90
C ALA A 78 28.15 13.63 -18.23
N ARG A 79 28.49 14.86 -18.59
CA ARG A 79 29.33 15.18 -19.76
C ARG A 79 30.75 15.42 -19.24
N GLY A 80 31.70 14.58 -19.64
CA GLY A 80 33.12 14.76 -19.36
C GLY A 80 33.91 13.52 -19.79
N THR A 81 34.47 13.57 -21.00
CA THR A 81 35.69 12.85 -21.39
C THR A 81 36.84 13.74 -20.87
N GLU A 82 37.80 13.26 -20.10
CA GLU A 82 39.01 12.59 -20.56
C GLU A 82 39.86 12.17 -19.33
N ASP A 83 40.50 11.00 -19.46
CA ASP A 83 41.75 10.54 -18.83
C ASP A 83 41.82 10.08 -17.35
N GLY A 84 42.36 8.85 -17.18
CA GLY A 84 43.18 8.49 -16.02
C GLY A 84 42.82 7.18 -15.29
N VAL A 85 43.53 6.10 -15.61
CA VAL A 85 43.49 4.78 -14.95
C VAL A 85 44.13 4.81 -13.54
N GLY A 86 43.56 4.08 -12.58
CA GLY A 86 44.31 3.49 -11.44
C GLY A 86 43.64 3.57 -10.05
N ASP A 87 43.42 2.38 -9.48
CA ASP A 87 43.31 2.03 -8.05
C ASP A 87 41.95 1.94 -7.31
N ASN A 88 41.72 0.68 -6.89
CA ASN A 88 40.98 0.15 -5.73
C ASN A 88 39.50 -0.26 -5.88
N GLN A 89 39.32 -1.59 -5.86
CA GLN A 89 38.05 -2.33 -5.86
C GLN A 89 37.20 -2.09 -4.60
N ALA A 90 35.88 -2.07 -4.85
CA ALA A 90 34.77 -2.52 -4.01
C ALA A 90 34.33 -1.67 -2.80
N THR A 91 33.24 -0.92 -3.01
CA THR A 91 31.98 -1.20 -2.29
C THR A 91 30.85 -1.20 -3.31
N SER A 92 30.08 -2.29 -3.31
CA SER A 92 28.98 -2.54 -4.24
C SER A 92 27.86 -1.53 -4.09
N THR A 93 27.31 -1.14 -5.24
CA THR A 93 26.02 -0.45 -5.39
C THR A 93 26.09 1.06 -5.11
N GLY A 94 26.89 1.73 -5.96
CA GLY A 94 27.01 3.18 -6.03
C GLY A 94 25.65 3.87 -6.11
N GLU A 95 25.33 4.56 -5.02
CA GLU A 95 24.55 5.79 -4.89
C GLU A 95 23.76 6.19 -6.15
N ARG A 96 22.69 5.43 -6.44
CA ARG A 96 21.59 5.98 -7.21
C ARG A 96 20.94 6.98 -6.27
N VAL A 97 21.20 8.27 -6.47
CA VAL A 97 20.34 9.33 -5.94
C VAL A 97 18.99 9.15 -6.62
N LEU A 98 18.18 8.25 -6.08
CA LEU A 98 16.82 8.01 -6.53
C LEU A 98 16.05 9.28 -6.18
N SER A 99 15.84 10.12 -7.19
CA SER A 99 14.88 11.20 -7.13
C SER A 99 13.51 10.58 -6.89
N TYR A 100 13.12 10.45 -5.63
CA TYR A 100 11.82 9.95 -5.29
C TYR A 100 10.77 10.93 -5.82
N SER A 101 9.98 10.49 -6.79
CA SER A 101 8.86 11.28 -7.27
C SER A 101 7.82 11.42 -6.15
N LYS A 102 6.96 12.44 -6.19
CA LYS A 102 5.85 12.57 -5.22
C LYS A 102 4.94 11.33 -5.17
N HIS A 103 4.96 10.47 -6.19
CA HIS A 103 4.20 9.22 -6.22
C HIS A 103 4.88 8.08 -5.45
N ASP A 104 6.20 8.11 -5.23
CA ASP A 104 6.91 7.05 -4.50
C ASP A 104 6.51 7.03 -3.02
N ASP A 105 6.16 8.20 -2.45
CA ASP A 105 5.68 8.29 -1.07
C ASP A 105 4.33 7.56 -0.87
N LYS A 106 3.40 7.74 -1.81
CA LYS A 106 2.11 7.04 -1.82
C LYS A 106 2.28 5.53 -2.06
N ALA A 107 3.18 5.17 -2.97
CA ALA A 107 3.49 3.77 -3.26
C ALA A 107 4.13 3.06 -2.06
N ARG A 108 5.06 3.71 -1.34
CA ARG A 108 5.60 3.16 -0.08
C ARG A 108 4.54 2.93 0.96
N ARG A 109 3.62 3.89 1.13
CA ARG A 109 2.50 3.76 2.07
C ARG A 109 1.58 2.60 1.70
N PHE A 110 1.29 2.44 0.41
CA PHE A 110 0.54 1.29 -0.09
C PHE A 110 1.26 -0.04 0.20
N ILE A 111 2.58 -0.11 -0.05
CA ILE A 111 3.40 -1.28 0.29
C ILE A 111 3.32 -1.58 1.79
N SER A 112 3.52 -0.57 2.65
CA SER A 112 3.44 -0.75 4.11
C SER A 112 2.06 -1.20 4.58
N LEU A 113 0.98 -0.68 3.99
CA LEU A 113 -0.39 -1.12 4.27
C LEU A 113 -0.57 -2.60 3.90
N VAL A 114 -0.21 -3.00 2.68
CA VAL A 114 -0.38 -4.38 2.22
C VAL A 114 0.46 -5.34 3.06
N ASP A 115 1.68 -4.97 3.39
CA ASP A 115 2.58 -5.79 4.20
C ASP A 115 1.98 -6.07 5.59
N GLU A 116 1.44 -5.05 6.26
CA GLU A 116 0.81 -5.22 7.56
C GLU A 116 -0.48 -6.06 7.50
N LEU A 117 -1.34 -5.82 6.51
CA LEU A 117 -2.56 -6.61 6.34
C LEU A 117 -2.26 -8.08 6.01
N TYR A 118 -1.21 -8.32 5.22
CA TYR A 118 -0.74 -9.67 4.89
C TYR A 118 -0.22 -10.39 6.14
N ASP A 119 0.65 -9.75 6.91
CA ASP A 119 1.27 -10.33 8.11
C ASP A 119 0.23 -10.67 9.18
N GLN A 120 -0.78 -9.80 9.36
CA GLN A 120 -1.91 -10.02 10.27
C GLN A 120 -3.03 -10.91 9.69
N LYS A 121 -2.89 -11.39 8.45
CA LYS A 121 -3.87 -12.22 7.73
C LYS A 121 -5.25 -11.57 7.58
N VAL A 122 -5.30 -10.26 7.44
CA VAL A 122 -6.51 -9.48 7.20
C VAL A 122 -6.96 -9.64 5.75
N THR A 123 -8.26 -9.82 5.53
CA THR A 123 -8.81 -9.93 4.17
C THR A 123 -8.83 -8.55 3.51
N LEU A 124 -8.12 -8.40 2.39
CA LEU A 124 -8.09 -7.16 1.61
C LEU A 124 -8.97 -7.30 0.35
N TYR A 125 -9.96 -6.41 0.22
CA TYR A 125 -10.64 -6.16 -1.05
C TYR A 125 -10.06 -4.91 -1.70
N LEU A 126 -9.57 -5.03 -2.92
CA LEU A 126 -8.87 -3.97 -3.64
C LEU A 126 -9.61 -3.62 -4.93
N SER A 127 -9.84 -2.32 -5.16
CA SER A 127 -10.33 -1.79 -6.43
C SER A 127 -9.31 -0.80 -6.99
N CYS A 128 -8.80 -1.13 -8.17
CA CYS A 128 -7.76 -0.38 -8.88
C CYS A 128 -8.30 0.21 -10.18
N ASP A 129 -7.74 1.35 -10.60
CA ASP A 129 -8.05 1.99 -11.88
C ASP A 129 -7.43 1.26 -13.09
N VAL A 130 -6.41 0.44 -12.83
CA VAL A 130 -5.67 -0.37 -13.81
C VAL A 130 -5.62 -1.83 -13.35
N PRO A 131 -5.39 -2.80 -14.27
CA PRO A 131 -5.11 -4.18 -13.90
C PRO A 131 -3.98 -4.28 -12.87
N LEU A 132 -4.00 -5.32 -12.03
CA LEU A 132 -3.05 -5.44 -10.93
C LEU A 132 -1.60 -5.53 -11.44
N GLU A 133 -1.40 -6.16 -12.61
CA GLU A 133 -0.10 -6.27 -13.27
C GLU A 133 0.47 -4.90 -13.72
N GLU A 134 -0.40 -3.93 -13.97
CA GLU A 134 -0.06 -2.58 -14.41
C GLU A 134 -0.05 -1.56 -13.28
N LEU A 135 -0.34 -2.01 -12.05
CA LEU A 135 -0.46 -1.14 -10.87
C LEU A 135 0.86 -0.43 -10.53
N TYR A 136 2.00 -1.06 -10.84
CA TYR A 136 3.33 -0.42 -10.74
C TYR A 136 4.25 -0.97 -11.83
N LEU A 137 4.45 -0.19 -12.89
CA LEU A 137 5.21 -0.64 -14.07
C LEU A 137 6.72 -0.51 -13.87
N ASP A 138 7.17 0.63 -13.38
CA ASP A 138 8.59 0.93 -13.15
C ASP A 138 8.73 2.10 -12.16
N GLY A 139 9.92 2.22 -11.57
CA GLY A 139 10.25 3.28 -10.62
C GLY A 139 11.30 2.86 -9.59
N ALA A 140 11.48 3.71 -8.57
CA ALA A 140 12.46 3.49 -7.52
C ALA A 140 12.15 2.27 -6.63
N LEU A 141 10.90 1.80 -6.61
CA LEU A 141 10.38 0.77 -5.70
C LEU A 141 10.06 -0.55 -6.43
N THR A 142 10.59 -0.76 -7.64
CA THR A 142 10.25 -1.93 -8.46
C THR A 142 10.49 -3.26 -7.74
N PHE A 143 11.56 -3.36 -6.92
CA PHE A 143 11.86 -4.58 -6.18
C PHE A 143 10.87 -4.83 -5.05
N GLU A 144 10.60 -3.80 -4.25
CA GLU A 144 9.65 -3.82 -3.13
C GLU A 144 8.24 -4.11 -3.63
N PHE A 145 7.82 -3.44 -4.71
CA PHE A 145 6.49 -3.61 -5.27
C PHE A 145 6.30 -5.00 -5.89
N ARG A 146 7.34 -5.61 -6.48
CA ARG A 146 7.28 -7.00 -6.95
C ARG A 146 6.93 -7.97 -5.81
N ARG A 147 7.44 -7.73 -4.60
CA ARG A 147 7.09 -8.51 -3.40
C ARG A 147 5.64 -8.25 -2.98
N THR A 148 5.21 -6.99 -2.97
CA THR A 148 3.82 -6.61 -2.68
C THR A 148 2.83 -7.23 -3.66
N TYR A 149 3.14 -7.25 -4.96
CA TYR A 149 2.33 -7.90 -5.98
C TYR A 149 2.14 -9.39 -5.70
N SER A 150 3.22 -10.12 -5.38
CA SER A 150 3.13 -11.54 -5.01
C SER A 150 2.23 -11.78 -3.81
N ARG A 151 2.30 -10.92 -2.78
CA ARG A 151 1.43 -10.97 -1.60
C ARG A 151 -0.03 -10.75 -1.97
N LEU A 152 -0.33 -9.74 -2.79
CA LEU A 152 -1.70 -9.48 -3.26
C LEU A 152 -2.29 -10.67 -4.03
N ILE A 153 -1.50 -11.31 -4.89
CA ILE A 153 -1.92 -12.54 -5.59
C ILE A 153 -2.18 -13.68 -4.61
N GLU A 154 -1.32 -13.87 -3.61
CA GLU A 154 -1.53 -14.89 -2.57
C GLU A 154 -2.82 -14.64 -1.78
N MET A 155 -3.03 -13.41 -1.30
CA MET A 155 -4.23 -13.01 -0.57
C MET A 155 -5.51 -13.25 -1.39
N SER A 156 -5.46 -12.99 -2.71
CA SER A 156 -6.59 -13.21 -3.62
C SER A 156 -6.98 -14.69 -3.80
N ARG A 157 -6.03 -15.62 -3.56
CA ARG A 157 -6.23 -17.07 -3.71
C ARG A 157 -6.67 -17.73 -2.39
N GLY A 158 -6.53 -17.04 -1.26
CA GLY A 158 -7.01 -17.45 0.05
C GLY A 158 -8.53 -17.55 0.12
N LYS A 159 -9.04 -18.61 0.75
CA LYS A 159 -10.42 -19.10 0.62
C LYS A 159 -11.49 -18.09 1.06
N ARG A 160 -12.52 -17.97 0.21
CA ARG A 160 -13.90 -17.59 0.56
C ARG A 160 -14.46 -18.60 1.55
N GLU A 161 -14.50 -18.26 2.84
CA GLU A 161 -15.59 -18.68 3.70
C GLU A 161 -16.28 -17.42 4.20
N VAL A 162 -17.27 -16.97 3.43
CA VAL A 162 -18.26 -16.02 3.95
C VAL A 162 -19.00 -16.78 5.04
N PRO A 163 -19.02 -16.31 6.30
CA PRO A 163 -19.84 -16.92 7.33
C PRO A 163 -21.27 -16.97 6.80
N LYS A 164 -21.86 -18.16 6.69
CA LYS A 164 -23.28 -18.28 6.38
C LYS A 164 -24.01 -17.51 7.48
N ALA A 165 -24.67 -16.42 7.11
CA ALA A 165 -25.65 -15.79 7.98
C ALA A 165 -26.65 -16.87 8.40
N GLN A 166 -26.73 -17.10 9.71
CA GLN A 166 -27.69 -18.03 10.31
C GLN A 166 -29.09 -17.40 10.33
#